data_AF-A0A7X3XQY6-F1
#
_entry.id   AF-A0A7X3XQY6-F1
#
_cell.length_a   1.000
_cell.length_b   1.000
_cell.length_c   1.000
_cell.angle_alpha   90.00
_cell.angle_beta   90.00
_cell.angle_gamma   90.00
#
_symmetry.space_group_name_H-M   'P 1'
#
loop_
_entity.id
_entity.type
_entity.pdbx_description
1 polymer ?
#
loop_
_entity_poly.entity_id
_entity_poly.type
_entity_poly.pdbx_seq_one_letter_code
_entity_poly.pdbx_strand_id
1 'polypeptide(L)'
;MLSKLAEKERREGKRSITEADRRRWQLPETGWQEWEVPFDTDPDWPQPLQEALMDYRKAWRAKMDEVNDCIAKSSEGEELVDQPNIDTKRIRVSGPFTVEAVQPAEESLDLESPIGGEPDAPLDTYDAETDGQNAVNAEAHLDQMIRLLRNDGVQFPDNRTLKFATLDPLEGDVLHAEGSWEGDETERLVAVVFGPQHGPVTALQVEDCLRIASRRGYDELVFAGFSFDGAAQAIIQEDPNPRVRIHIAHINPDVAMGGLLKETPSTQLFTVFGMPRTEIQETDNGEYIVKMEGVDVYNPVDNTVNSAGADKVAAWFVDSDYDGRTFCITQAFFPDKKAWDKIARALKGVIDEEQFEKFSGTESLPFPVGEHGQVAVKVIDPRGNEVMLVHKLGEQRY
;
A
#
# COMPACT_ATOMS: atom_id res chain seq x y z
N MET A 1 -11.81 -4.13 -56.81
CA MET A 1 -11.67 -4.70 -55.45
C MET A 1 -11.03 -3.74 -54.46
N LEU A 2 -9.91 -3.07 -54.77
CA LEU A 2 -9.32 -1.99 -53.94
C LEU A 2 -10.31 -0.85 -53.56
N SER A 3 -11.33 -0.60 -54.39
CA SER A 3 -12.33 0.44 -54.10
C SER A 3 -13.26 0.09 -52.92
N LYS A 4 -13.56 -1.19 -52.68
CA LYS A 4 -14.43 -1.62 -51.56
C LYS A 4 -13.76 -1.41 -50.21
N LEU A 5 -12.45 -1.64 -50.14
CA LEU A 5 -11.66 -1.43 -48.94
C LEU A 5 -11.53 0.07 -48.61
N ALA A 6 -11.27 0.90 -49.64
CA ALA A 6 -11.27 2.35 -49.50
C ALA A 6 -12.65 2.93 -49.15
N GLU A 7 -13.73 2.32 -49.63
CA GLU A 7 -15.11 2.71 -49.33
C GLU A 7 -15.50 2.34 -47.89
N LYS A 8 -15.15 1.13 -47.41
CA LYS A 8 -15.32 0.73 -46.00
C LYS A 8 -14.49 1.62 -45.07
N GLU A 9 -13.25 1.92 -45.43
CA GLU A 9 -12.38 2.84 -44.69
C GLU A 9 -13.00 4.24 -44.56
N ARG A 10 -13.57 4.75 -45.66
CA ARG A 10 -14.22 6.06 -45.68
C ARG A 10 -15.52 6.09 -44.85
N ARG A 11 -16.24 4.97 -44.77
CA ARG A 11 -17.52 4.86 -44.05
C ARG A 11 -17.36 4.59 -42.56
N GLU A 12 -16.43 3.72 -42.19
CA GLU A 12 -16.33 3.14 -40.84
C GLU A 12 -14.96 3.42 -40.16
N GLY A 13 -14.03 4.04 -40.88
CA GLY A 13 -12.70 4.39 -40.38
C GLY A 13 -11.68 3.27 -40.48
N LYS A 14 -10.38 3.63 -40.43
CA LYS A 14 -9.25 2.68 -40.59
C LYS A 14 -9.24 1.51 -39.61
N ARG A 15 -9.78 1.69 -38.40
CA ARG A 15 -9.79 0.68 -37.34
C ARG A 15 -10.83 -0.43 -37.54
N SER A 16 -11.81 -0.25 -38.44
CA SER A 16 -12.83 -1.27 -38.72
C SER A 16 -12.41 -2.26 -39.81
N ILE A 17 -11.27 -2.04 -40.46
CA ILE A 17 -10.77 -2.92 -41.52
C ILE A 17 -10.07 -4.10 -40.86
N THR A 18 -10.70 -5.27 -40.94
CA THR A 18 -10.11 -6.51 -40.46
C THR A 18 -9.11 -7.07 -41.47
N GLU A 19 -8.22 -7.93 -41.00
CA GLU A 19 -7.28 -8.63 -41.87
C GLU A 19 -8.00 -9.55 -42.87
N ALA A 20 -9.16 -10.10 -42.49
CA ALA A 20 -10.04 -10.87 -43.38
C ALA A 20 -10.59 -10.01 -44.54
N ASP A 21 -10.98 -8.76 -44.26
CA ASP A 21 -11.42 -7.82 -45.31
C ASP A 21 -10.29 -7.52 -46.31
N ARG A 22 -9.04 -7.39 -45.81
CA ARG A 22 -7.86 -7.19 -46.67
C ARG A 22 -7.63 -8.39 -47.57
N ARG A 23 -7.59 -9.59 -47.02
CA ARG A 23 -7.39 -10.85 -47.79
C ARG A 23 -8.49 -11.09 -48.83
N ARG A 24 -9.72 -10.61 -48.57
CA ARG A 24 -10.87 -10.75 -49.48
C ARG A 24 -10.86 -9.75 -50.65
N TRP A 25 -10.41 -8.51 -50.42
CA TRP A 25 -10.49 -7.44 -51.43
C TRP A 25 -9.13 -7.02 -52.02
N GLN A 26 -8.03 -7.48 -51.46
CA GLN A 26 -6.69 -7.37 -52.03
C GLN A 26 -6.19 -8.78 -52.36
N LEU A 27 -6.51 -9.22 -53.58
CA LEU A 27 -6.06 -10.52 -54.06
C LEU A 27 -4.54 -10.49 -54.31
N PRO A 28 -3.79 -11.53 -53.90
CA PRO A 28 -2.35 -11.61 -54.15
C PRO A 28 -2.06 -11.80 -55.64
N GLU A 29 -0.94 -11.26 -56.11
CA GLU A 29 -0.55 -11.30 -57.53
C GLU A 29 -0.09 -12.69 -58.00
N THR A 30 0.45 -13.50 -57.09
CA THR A 30 1.07 -14.79 -57.39
C THR A 30 0.30 -16.01 -56.86
N GLY A 31 -0.71 -15.81 -56.00
CA GLY A 31 -1.52 -16.87 -55.39
C GLY A 31 -1.64 -16.74 -53.87
N TRP A 32 -2.60 -17.46 -53.25
CA TRP A 32 -2.76 -17.52 -51.79
C TRP A 32 -1.88 -18.59 -51.16
N GLN A 33 -1.29 -18.28 -50.01
CA GLN A 33 -0.77 -19.30 -49.09
C GLN A 33 -1.92 -19.93 -48.29
N GLU A 34 -1.71 -21.14 -47.76
CA GLU A 34 -2.74 -21.91 -47.04
C GLU A 34 -3.39 -21.16 -45.86
N TRP A 35 -2.65 -20.26 -45.20
CA TRP A 35 -3.10 -19.40 -44.10
C TRP A 35 -3.68 -18.05 -44.55
N GLU A 36 -3.61 -17.72 -45.84
CA GLU A 36 -4.09 -16.44 -46.39
C GLU A 36 -5.43 -16.55 -47.12
N VAL A 37 -5.91 -17.78 -47.32
CA VAL A 37 -7.17 -18.05 -47.99
C VAL A 37 -8.33 -17.45 -47.20
N PRO A 38 -9.22 -16.62 -47.78
CA PRO A 38 -10.40 -16.09 -47.09
C PRO A 38 -11.42 -17.18 -46.71
N PHE A 39 -12.29 -16.92 -45.73
CA PHE A 39 -13.37 -17.86 -45.38
C PHE A 39 -14.58 -17.75 -46.31
N ASP A 40 -14.90 -16.53 -46.75
CA ASP A 40 -16.04 -16.23 -47.61
C ASP A 40 -15.59 -15.82 -49.01
N THR A 41 -16.39 -16.18 -50.02
CA THR A 41 -16.24 -15.70 -51.40
C THR A 41 -16.77 -14.27 -51.54
N ASP A 42 -16.29 -13.53 -52.56
CA ASP A 42 -16.89 -12.26 -52.97
C ASP A 42 -17.69 -12.43 -54.28
N PRO A 43 -18.89 -11.83 -54.40
CA PRO A 43 -19.66 -11.88 -55.64
C PRO A 43 -18.94 -11.31 -56.87
N ASP A 44 -17.99 -10.39 -56.66
CA ASP A 44 -17.22 -9.74 -57.73
C ASP A 44 -16.06 -10.63 -58.25
N TRP A 45 -15.80 -11.77 -57.63
CA TRP A 45 -14.74 -12.67 -58.05
C TRP A 45 -15.13 -13.46 -59.31
N PRO A 46 -14.17 -13.84 -60.16
CA PRO A 46 -14.43 -14.80 -61.25
C PRO A 46 -15.05 -16.09 -60.71
N GLN A 47 -16.08 -16.59 -61.39
CA GLN A 47 -16.79 -17.81 -60.98
C GLN A 47 -15.86 -19.02 -60.69
N PRO A 48 -14.80 -19.29 -61.47
CA PRO A 48 -13.87 -20.38 -61.17
C PRO A 48 -13.11 -20.22 -59.85
N LEU A 49 -12.84 -18.97 -59.43
CA LEU A 49 -12.16 -18.69 -58.16
C LEU A 49 -13.09 -18.92 -56.97
N GLN A 50 -14.37 -18.58 -57.12
CA GLN A 50 -15.38 -18.84 -56.09
C GLN A 50 -15.57 -20.34 -55.86
N GLU A 51 -15.69 -21.11 -56.95
CA GLU A 51 -15.82 -22.56 -56.92
C GLU A 51 -14.58 -23.23 -56.28
N ALA A 52 -13.37 -22.81 -56.70
CA ALA A 52 -12.13 -23.31 -56.12
C ALA A 52 -12.00 -23.03 -54.61
N LEU A 53 -12.43 -21.85 -54.15
CA LEU A 53 -12.42 -21.52 -52.72
C LEU A 53 -13.39 -22.41 -51.94
N MET A 54 -14.61 -22.60 -52.47
CA MET A 54 -15.62 -23.44 -51.82
C MET A 54 -15.16 -24.89 -51.68
N ASP A 55 -14.52 -25.44 -52.72
CA ASP A 55 -13.96 -26.79 -52.70
C ASP A 55 -12.82 -26.93 -51.70
N TYR A 56 -11.89 -25.96 -51.68
CA TYR A 56 -10.82 -25.89 -50.69
C TYR A 56 -11.37 -25.85 -49.26
N ARG A 57 -12.37 -25.00 -49.00
CA ARG A 57 -12.98 -24.87 -47.66
C ARG A 57 -13.75 -26.11 -47.23
N LYS A 58 -14.38 -26.82 -48.17
CA LYS A 58 -15.01 -28.10 -47.90
C LYS A 58 -13.99 -29.15 -47.47
N ALA A 59 -12.87 -29.24 -48.18
CA ALA A 59 -11.78 -30.15 -47.82
C ALA A 59 -11.11 -29.77 -46.49
N TRP A 60 -10.85 -28.47 -46.29
CA TRP A 60 -10.26 -27.95 -45.05
C TRP A 60 -11.16 -28.23 -43.84
N ARG A 61 -12.48 -28.01 -43.95
CA ARG A 61 -13.43 -28.29 -42.87
C ARG A 61 -13.45 -29.77 -42.53
N ALA A 62 -13.53 -30.64 -43.53
CA ALA A 62 -13.47 -32.09 -43.31
C ALA A 62 -12.19 -32.50 -42.56
N LYS A 63 -11.04 -31.89 -42.91
CA LYS A 63 -9.79 -32.16 -42.22
C LYS A 63 -9.75 -31.60 -40.79
N MET A 64 -10.31 -30.42 -40.58
CA MET A 64 -10.39 -29.80 -39.26
C MET A 64 -11.33 -30.58 -38.34
N ASP A 65 -12.43 -31.12 -38.87
CA ASP A 65 -13.34 -32.00 -38.12
C ASP A 65 -12.61 -33.28 -37.67
N GLU A 66 -11.82 -33.91 -38.54
CA GLU A 66 -10.97 -35.05 -38.15
C GLU A 66 -9.96 -34.70 -37.05
N VAL A 67 -9.34 -33.51 -37.14
CA VAL A 67 -8.38 -33.01 -36.13
C VAL A 67 -9.09 -32.75 -34.81
N ASN A 68 -10.23 -32.06 -34.82
CA ASN A 68 -11.03 -31.77 -33.64
C ASN A 68 -11.52 -33.06 -32.97
N ASP A 69 -11.91 -34.08 -33.74
CA ASP A 69 -12.27 -35.41 -33.22
C ASP A 69 -11.08 -36.12 -32.57
N CYS A 70 -9.87 -35.95 -33.11
CA CYS A 70 -8.65 -36.50 -32.54
C CYS A 70 -8.26 -35.80 -31.23
N ILE A 71 -8.36 -34.46 -31.22
CA ILE A 71 -8.14 -33.63 -30.02
C ILE A 71 -9.14 -34.04 -28.94
N ALA A 72 -10.45 -34.09 -29.25
CA ALA A 72 -11.48 -34.45 -28.28
C ALA A 72 -11.29 -35.87 -27.69
N LYS A 73 -10.69 -36.80 -28.46
CA LYS A 73 -10.38 -38.15 -27.97
C LYS A 73 -9.09 -38.24 -27.15
N SER A 74 -8.16 -37.29 -27.33
CA SER A 74 -6.80 -37.37 -26.77
C SER A 74 -6.49 -36.28 -25.75
N SER A 75 -7.32 -35.24 -25.66
CA SER A 75 -7.18 -34.17 -24.68
C SER A 75 -7.77 -34.61 -23.35
N GLU A 76 -6.97 -34.55 -22.29
CA GLU A 76 -7.49 -34.54 -20.93
C GLU A 76 -8.33 -33.26 -20.76
N GLY A 77 -9.65 -33.42 -20.66
CA GLY A 77 -10.56 -32.31 -20.42
C GLY A 77 -10.44 -31.87 -18.97
N GLU A 78 -9.98 -30.64 -18.75
CA GLU A 78 -10.09 -29.98 -17.45
C GLU A 78 -11.44 -29.26 -17.38
N GLU A 79 -12.26 -29.56 -16.37
CA GLU A 79 -13.52 -28.85 -16.14
C GLU A 79 -13.20 -27.49 -15.51
N LEU A 80 -13.02 -26.48 -16.37
CA LEU A 80 -12.91 -25.09 -15.94
C LEU A 80 -14.30 -24.60 -15.53
N VAL A 81 -14.52 -24.52 -14.21
CA VAL A 81 -15.74 -23.97 -13.62
C VAL A 81 -15.68 -22.45 -13.68
N ASP A 82 -16.00 -21.87 -14.83
CA ASP A 82 -16.09 -20.41 -15.03
C ASP A 82 -17.33 -19.79 -14.32
N GLN A 83 -18.28 -20.64 -13.89
CA GLN A 83 -19.51 -20.20 -13.24
C GLN A 83 -19.72 -20.94 -11.91
N PRO A 84 -19.27 -20.39 -10.78
CA PRO A 84 -19.54 -21.00 -9.48
C PRO A 84 -21.05 -21.00 -9.21
N ASN A 85 -21.57 -22.14 -8.76
CA ASN A 85 -22.95 -22.24 -8.30
C ASN A 85 -23.17 -21.30 -7.09
N ILE A 86 -24.25 -20.52 -7.13
CA ILE A 86 -24.58 -19.58 -6.06
C ILE A 86 -25.08 -20.36 -4.84
N ASP A 87 -24.26 -20.46 -3.80
CA ASP A 87 -24.66 -20.98 -2.48
C ASP A 87 -25.22 -19.85 -1.62
N THR A 88 -26.55 -19.79 -1.50
CA THR A 88 -27.26 -18.79 -0.70
C THR A 88 -27.28 -19.12 0.80
N LYS A 89 -26.78 -20.29 1.22
CA LYS A 89 -26.74 -20.68 2.64
C LYS A 89 -25.49 -20.18 3.36
N ARG A 90 -24.46 -19.79 2.61
CA ARG A 90 -23.20 -19.25 3.16
C ARG A 90 -23.15 -17.74 2.94
N ILE A 91 -23.16 -17.00 4.03
CA ILE A 91 -22.97 -15.54 4.02
C ILE A 91 -21.46 -15.28 3.99
N ARG A 92 -20.94 -14.74 2.88
CA ARG A 92 -19.56 -14.22 2.84
C ARG A 92 -19.52 -12.83 3.48
N VAL A 93 -18.59 -12.64 4.41
CA VAL A 93 -18.29 -11.34 5.03
C VAL A 93 -17.36 -10.50 4.15
N SER A 94 -16.60 -11.13 3.25
CA SER A 94 -15.77 -10.48 2.25
C SER A 94 -16.50 -10.36 0.89
N GLY A 95 -16.19 -9.30 0.14
CA GLY A 95 -16.78 -9.07 -1.18
C GLY A 95 -16.25 -10.06 -2.23
N PRO A 96 -16.90 -10.17 -3.40
CA PRO A 96 -16.48 -11.06 -4.49
C PRO A 96 -15.10 -10.72 -5.07
N PHE A 97 -14.57 -9.52 -4.79
CA PHE A 97 -13.23 -9.06 -5.16
C PHE A 97 -12.37 -8.70 -3.95
N THR A 98 -12.59 -9.34 -2.80
CA THR A 98 -11.61 -9.27 -1.71
C THR A 98 -10.46 -10.21 -2.06
N VAL A 99 -9.47 -9.66 -2.73
CA VAL A 99 -8.09 -10.19 -2.73
C VAL A 99 -7.45 -9.73 -1.43
N GLU A 100 -6.66 -10.60 -0.78
CA GLU A 100 -5.62 -10.10 0.14
C GLU A 100 -4.87 -9.00 -0.62
N ALA A 101 -4.60 -7.86 0.03
CA ALA A 101 -3.69 -6.89 -0.56
C ALA A 101 -2.46 -7.68 -0.98
N VAL A 102 -2.21 -7.75 -2.28
CA VAL A 102 -1.07 -8.46 -2.84
C VAL A 102 0.11 -7.93 -2.04
N GLN A 103 0.72 -8.79 -1.24
CA GLN A 103 1.97 -8.48 -0.56
C GLN A 103 2.80 -7.78 -1.63
N PRO A 104 3.17 -6.49 -1.45
CA PRO A 104 3.83 -5.73 -2.50
C PRO A 104 4.92 -6.64 -3.03
N ALA A 105 4.92 -6.88 -4.34
CA ALA A 105 5.84 -7.83 -4.95
C ALA A 105 7.19 -7.56 -4.31
N GLU A 106 7.76 -8.56 -3.61
CA GLU A 106 9.13 -8.43 -3.16
C GLU A 106 9.88 -8.08 -4.43
N GLU A 107 10.32 -6.82 -4.54
CA GLU A 107 11.30 -6.47 -5.54
C GLU A 107 12.50 -7.30 -5.11
N SER A 108 12.60 -8.48 -5.73
CA SER A 108 13.77 -9.30 -5.63
C SER A 108 14.92 -8.37 -5.97
N LEU A 109 15.79 -8.14 -4.98
CA LEU A 109 17.03 -7.39 -5.15
C LEU A 109 17.93 -8.04 -6.23
N ASP A 110 17.54 -9.20 -6.76
CA ASP A 110 18.20 -9.98 -7.81
C ASP A 110 17.61 -9.76 -9.23
N LEU A 111 16.82 -8.71 -9.48
CA LEU A 111 16.39 -8.42 -10.86
C LEU A 111 17.59 -7.99 -11.72
N GLU A 112 18.08 -8.94 -12.53
CA GLU A 112 19.09 -8.74 -13.57
C GLU A 112 18.78 -7.49 -14.40
N SER A 113 19.70 -6.52 -14.33
CA SER A 113 19.73 -5.36 -15.21
C SER A 113 19.59 -5.79 -16.67
N PRO A 114 18.76 -5.12 -17.51
CA PRO A 114 18.57 -5.46 -18.92
C PRO A 114 19.82 -5.31 -19.82
N ILE A 115 21.01 -5.07 -19.25
CA ILE A 115 22.27 -4.99 -19.98
C ILE A 115 22.86 -6.40 -20.07
N GLY A 116 22.48 -7.11 -21.13
CA GLY A 116 23.07 -8.40 -21.49
C GLY A 116 24.58 -8.28 -21.72
N GLY A 117 25.35 -8.99 -20.90
CA GLY A 117 26.81 -9.07 -21.00
C GLY A 117 27.42 -9.69 -19.75
N GLU A 118 27.32 -11.02 -19.65
CA GLU A 118 28.02 -11.84 -18.66
C GLU A 118 29.54 -11.57 -18.71
N PRO A 119 30.22 -11.23 -17.59
CA PRO A 119 31.66 -11.35 -17.53
C PRO A 119 32.01 -12.80 -17.17
N ASP A 120 32.58 -13.52 -18.14
CA ASP A 120 33.26 -14.80 -17.95
C ASP A 120 34.44 -14.65 -16.98
N ALA A 121 34.21 -14.83 -15.67
CA ALA A 121 35.22 -15.33 -14.72
C ALA A 121 34.58 -15.66 -13.35
N PRO A 122 34.87 -16.84 -12.75
CA PRO A 122 34.50 -17.11 -11.37
C PRO A 122 35.50 -16.37 -10.48
N LEU A 123 35.08 -15.29 -9.83
CA LEU A 123 35.87 -14.65 -8.78
C LEU A 123 35.52 -15.28 -7.43
N ASP A 124 36.42 -16.16 -6.98
CA ASP A 124 36.63 -16.46 -5.57
C ASP A 124 36.85 -15.14 -4.80
N THR A 125 35.88 -14.74 -3.98
CA THR A 125 36.05 -14.29 -2.59
C THR A 125 34.72 -13.77 -2.06
N TYR A 126 34.24 -14.39 -0.99
CA TYR A 126 33.32 -13.76 -0.05
C TYR A 126 34.01 -12.51 0.53
N ASP A 127 33.71 -11.33 0.00
CA ASP A 127 33.90 -10.05 0.68
C ASP A 127 33.05 -8.96 0.01
N ALA A 128 32.08 -8.45 0.78
CA ALA A 128 31.45 -7.12 0.72
C ALA A 128 31.37 -6.38 -0.65
N GLU A 129 30.33 -6.65 -1.45
CA GLU A 129 29.89 -5.74 -2.53
C GLU A 129 28.36 -5.51 -2.57
N THR A 130 27.65 -5.61 -1.44
CA THR A 130 26.23 -5.24 -1.33
C THR A 130 25.98 -3.76 -1.03
N ASP A 131 27.02 -2.97 -0.76
CA ASP A 131 26.86 -1.57 -0.31
C ASP A 131 26.63 -0.60 -1.48
N GLY A 132 27.22 -0.85 -2.66
CA GLY A 132 27.19 0.12 -3.77
C GLY A 132 25.83 0.23 -4.48
N GLN A 133 25.12 -0.88 -4.66
CA GLN A 133 23.80 -0.87 -5.32
C GLN A 133 22.67 -0.48 -4.35
N ASN A 134 22.78 -0.85 -3.08
CA ASN A 134 21.85 -0.40 -2.04
C ASN A 134 22.02 1.09 -1.71
N ALA A 135 23.25 1.63 -1.72
CA ALA A 135 23.49 3.06 -1.52
C ALA A 135 22.88 3.91 -2.63
N VAL A 136 22.98 3.49 -3.90
CA VAL A 136 22.35 4.20 -5.04
C VAL A 136 20.82 4.21 -4.91
N ASN A 137 20.23 3.11 -4.44
CA ASN A 137 18.79 3.02 -4.19
C ASN A 137 18.37 3.87 -2.97
N ALA A 138 19.17 3.89 -1.91
CA ALA A 138 18.90 4.67 -0.70
C ALA A 138 19.02 6.18 -0.96
N GLU A 139 20.05 6.64 -1.67
CA GLU A 139 20.19 8.05 -2.08
C GLU A 139 19.02 8.47 -2.99
N ALA A 140 18.64 7.64 -3.96
CA ALA A 140 17.49 7.91 -4.82
C ALA A 140 16.17 7.99 -4.04
N HIS A 141 15.97 7.12 -3.05
CA HIS A 141 14.83 7.18 -2.12
C HIS A 141 14.84 8.50 -1.33
N LEU A 142 15.97 8.87 -0.72
CA LEU A 142 16.10 10.12 0.03
C LEU A 142 15.83 11.35 -0.84
N ASP A 143 16.40 11.41 -2.04
CA ASP A 143 16.18 12.51 -2.98
C ASP A 143 14.71 12.64 -3.39
N GLN A 144 14.06 11.50 -3.69
CA GLN A 144 12.63 11.46 -3.98
C GLN A 144 11.81 11.98 -2.78
N MET A 145 12.11 11.48 -1.58
CA MET A 145 11.40 11.83 -0.36
C MET A 145 11.55 13.31 0.00
N ILE A 146 12.75 13.89 -0.13
CA ILE A 146 13.01 15.32 0.07
C ILE A 146 12.22 16.15 -0.93
N ARG A 147 12.20 15.74 -2.21
CA ARG A 147 11.45 16.45 -3.26
C ARG A 147 9.94 16.42 -3.01
N LEU A 148 9.39 15.27 -2.61
CA LEU A 148 7.98 15.13 -2.27
C LEU A 148 7.63 15.98 -1.05
N LEU A 149 8.44 15.92 0.00
CA LEU A 149 8.24 16.70 1.23
C LEU A 149 8.31 18.20 0.98
N ARG A 150 9.22 18.66 0.10
CA ARG A 150 9.31 20.07 -0.31
C ARG A 150 8.04 20.54 -1.04
N ASN A 151 7.43 19.69 -1.86
CA ASN A 151 6.26 20.04 -2.65
C ASN A 151 4.95 20.02 -1.85
N ASP A 152 4.76 18.97 -1.04
CA ASP A 152 3.53 18.77 -0.26
C ASP A 152 3.55 19.57 1.05
N GLY A 153 4.69 19.56 1.74
CA GLY A 153 4.82 20.01 3.12
C GLY A 153 4.42 18.91 4.12
N VAL A 154 4.30 19.28 5.39
CA VAL A 154 3.82 18.39 6.45
C VAL A 154 2.40 18.80 6.82
N GLN A 155 1.47 17.87 6.68
CA GLN A 155 0.11 18.07 7.12
C GLN A 155 -0.05 17.70 8.59
N PHE A 156 -0.51 18.66 9.37
CA PHE A 156 -0.92 18.49 10.75
C PHE A 156 -2.45 18.35 10.81
N PRO A 157 -2.99 17.89 11.95
CA PRO A 157 -4.43 17.74 12.08
C PRO A 157 -5.19 19.07 11.94
N ASP A 158 -6.51 18.97 11.78
CA ASP A 158 -7.39 20.08 11.35
C ASP A 158 -7.11 20.62 9.93
N ASN A 159 -6.52 19.79 9.05
CA ASN A 159 -6.14 20.14 7.66
C ASN A 159 -5.17 21.33 7.57
N ARG A 160 -4.33 21.54 8.59
CA ARG A 160 -3.30 22.57 8.57
C ARG A 160 -2.05 22.01 7.92
N THR A 161 -1.55 22.63 6.85
CA THR A 161 -0.32 22.21 6.19
C THR A 161 0.77 23.24 6.43
N LEU A 162 1.90 22.82 7.00
CA LEU A 162 3.11 23.63 7.07
C LEU A 162 4.01 23.31 5.89
N LYS A 163 4.45 24.36 5.20
CA LYS A 163 5.41 24.25 4.10
C LYS A 163 6.79 24.69 4.56
N PHE A 164 7.80 24.15 3.89
CA PHE A 164 9.18 24.55 4.12
C PHE A 164 9.51 25.78 3.27
N ALA A 165 10.07 26.81 3.90
CA ALA A 165 10.67 27.94 3.19
C ALA A 165 11.99 27.53 2.53
N THR A 166 12.79 26.74 3.26
CA THR A 166 14.01 26.09 2.80
C THR A 166 14.01 24.65 3.26
N LEU A 167 14.48 23.72 2.44
CA LEU A 167 14.65 22.31 2.79
C LEU A 167 15.78 21.74 1.93
N ASP A 168 16.99 21.68 2.47
CA ASP A 168 18.19 21.24 1.79
C ASP A 168 18.67 19.88 2.32
N PRO A 169 19.19 19.00 1.44
CA PRO A 169 19.73 17.71 1.86
C PRO A 169 20.97 17.91 2.76
N LEU A 170 21.10 17.06 3.77
CA LEU A 170 22.26 17.04 4.66
C LEU A 170 23.21 15.91 4.27
N GLU A 171 24.51 16.23 4.22
CA GLU A 171 25.55 15.21 4.12
C GLU A 171 25.74 14.57 5.52
N GLY A 172 25.10 13.42 5.74
CA GLY A 172 25.30 12.59 6.93
C GLY A 172 24.31 11.45 7.08
N ASP A 173 24.75 10.38 7.75
CA ASP A 173 24.01 9.11 7.83
C ASP A 173 22.80 9.12 8.77
N VAL A 174 22.60 10.21 9.54
CA VAL A 174 21.61 10.25 10.63
C VAL A 174 20.49 11.26 10.39
N LEU A 175 20.82 12.47 9.91
CA LEU A 175 19.83 13.49 9.55
C LEU A 175 19.90 13.68 8.04
N HIS A 176 18.77 13.63 7.35
CA HIS A 176 18.74 13.57 5.89
C HIS A 176 18.49 14.92 5.23
N ALA A 177 17.77 15.82 5.90
CA ALA A 177 17.56 17.19 5.41
C ALA A 177 17.43 18.18 6.56
N GLU A 178 17.73 19.45 6.27
CA GLU A 178 17.51 20.58 7.17
C GLU A 178 16.75 21.70 6.46
N GLY A 179 16.01 22.49 7.23
CA GLY A 179 15.18 23.54 6.67
C GLY A 179 14.55 24.46 7.71
N SER A 180 13.65 25.30 7.24
CA SER A 180 12.86 26.22 8.06
C SER A 180 11.41 26.27 7.58
N TRP A 181 10.47 26.46 8.52
CA TRP A 181 9.05 26.58 8.20
C TRP A 181 8.71 27.93 7.54
N GLU A 182 7.78 27.93 6.61
CA GLU A 182 7.23 29.14 5.99
C GLU A 182 6.27 29.87 6.94
N GLY A 183 6.44 31.18 7.08
CA GLY A 183 5.49 32.05 7.78
C GLY A 183 5.74 32.28 9.27
N ASP A 184 6.88 31.84 9.79
CA ASP A 184 7.26 32.09 11.19
C ASP A 184 8.11 33.37 11.32
N GLU A 185 7.80 34.23 12.30
CA GLU A 185 8.58 35.47 12.55
C GLU A 185 9.99 35.16 13.12
N THR A 186 10.15 33.97 13.69
CA THR A 186 11.42 33.39 14.14
C THR A 186 11.82 32.23 13.23
N GLU A 187 13.03 32.25 12.66
CA GLU A 187 13.55 31.11 11.90
C GLU A 187 13.73 29.89 12.83
N ARG A 188 12.70 29.04 12.91
CA ARG A 188 12.78 27.74 13.57
C ARG A 188 13.53 26.77 12.67
N LEU A 189 14.64 26.24 13.16
CA LEU A 189 15.45 25.25 12.43
C LEU A 189 14.83 23.86 12.60
N VAL A 190 14.55 23.22 11.47
CA VAL A 190 13.91 21.91 11.40
C VAL A 190 14.87 20.92 10.75
N ALA A 191 15.11 19.80 11.40
CA ALA A 191 15.76 18.65 10.79
C ALA A 191 14.71 17.60 10.39
N VAL A 192 14.96 16.89 9.30
CA VAL A 192 14.10 15.82 8.80
C VAL A 192 14.88 14.52 8.70
N VAL A 193 14.27 13.44 9.18
CA VAL A 193 14.76 12.08 9.09
C VAL A 193 13.71 11.27 8.34
N PHE A 194 14.17 10.52 7.34
CA PHE A 194 13.32 9.59 6.60
C PHE A 194 13.56 8.16 7.08
N GLY A 195 12.49 7.41 7.28
CA GLY A 195 12.56 5.98 7.53
C GLY A 195 13.03 5.20 6.30
N PRO A 196 13.44 3.95 6.49
CA PRO A 196 13.79 3.07 5.38
C PRO A 196 12.60 2.89 4.44
N GLN A 197 12.88 2.65 3.15
CA GLN A 197 11.85 2.37 2.13
C GLN A 197 11.04 1.11 2.50
N HIS A 198 11.73 0.10 3.04
CA HIS A 198 11.15 -1.17 3.46
C HIS A 198 11.45 -1.42 4.94
N GLY A 199 10.60 -0.89 5.81
CA GLY A 199 10.66 -1.18 7.24
C GLY A 199 10.20 -0.03 8.13
N PRO A 200 10.14 -0.26 9.46
CA PRO A 200 9.82 0.77 10.41
C PRO A 200 11.03 1.64 10.77
N VAL A 201 10.76 2.87 11.18
CA VAL A 201 11.74 3.67 11.94
C VAL A 201 11.98 2.98 13.29
N THR A 202 13.26 2.71 13.59
CA THR A 202 13.66 1.92 14.77
C THR A 202 14.05 2.80 15.96
N ALA A 203 14.02 2.21 17.17
CA ALA A 203 14.43 2.86 18.41
C ALA A 203 15.84 3.46 18.34
N LEU A 204 16.81 2.68 17.83
CA LEU A 204 18.21 3.11 17.69
C LEU A 204 18.33 4.33 16.77
N GLN A 205 17.60 4.33 15.65
CA GLN A 205 17.60 5.45 14.71
C GLN A 205 17.07 6.72 15.39
N VAL A 206 15.98 6.62 16.16
CA VAL A 206 15.42 7.75 16.90
C VAL A 206 16.42 8.31 17.91
N GLU A 207 17.06 7.47 18.73
CA GLU A 207 18.01 7.91 19.76
C GLU A 207 19.22 8.64 19.16
N ASP A 208 19.79 8.09 18.09
CA ASP A 208 20.94 8.70 17.40
C ASP A 208 20.56 10.04 16.77
N CYS A 209 19.39 10.12 16.14
CA CYS A 209 18.85 11.35 15.55
C CYS A 209 18.63 12.43 16.61
N LEU A 210 17.98 12.09 17.73
CA LEU A 210 17.71 13.03 18.82
C LEU A 210 19.00 13.59 19.42
N ARG A 211 19.99 12.72 19.65
CA ARG A 211 21.29 13.12 20.18
C ARG A 211 22.00 14.10 19.25
N ILE A 212 21.97 13.86 17.94
CA ILE A 212 22.63 14.75 16.95
C ILE A 212 21.83 16.03 16.77
N ALA A 213 20.51 15.96 16.66
CA ALA A 213 19.66 17.12 16.50
C ALA A 213 19.83 18.12 17.65
N SER A 214 19.84 17.60 18.90
CA SER A 214 20.05 18.42 20.10
C SER A 214 21.45 19.05 20.16
N ARG A 215 22.47 18.37 19.63
CA ARG A 215 23.85 18.90 19.57
C ARG A 215 24.04 19.96 18.49
N ARG A 216 23.35 19.81 17.36
CA ARG A 216 23.41 20.76 16.23
C ARG A 216 22.51 21.99 16.43
N GLY A 217 21.59 21.94 17.40
CA GLY A 217 20.77 23.09 17.80
C GLY A 217 19.52 23.29 16.96
N TYR A 218 18.96 22.21 16.41
CA TYR A 218 17.65 22.28 15.75
C TYR A 218 16.54 22.46 16.80
N ASP A 219 15.53 23.25 16.46
CA ASP A 219 14.37 23.47 17.32
C ASP A 219 13.34 22.33 17.19
N GLU A 220 13.25 21.74 15.98
CA GLU A 220 12.29 20.69 15.64
C GLU A 220 12.94 19.57 14.82
N LEU A 221 12.43 18.35 15.00
CA LEU A 221 12.86 17.14 14.31
C LEU A 221 11.62 16.40 13.79
N VAL A 222 11.52 16.24 12.47
CA VAL A 222 10.44 15.49 11.82
C VAL A 222 10.96 14.10 11.45
N PHE A 223 10.39 13.05 12.03
CA PHE A 223 10.58 11.69 11.55
C PHE A 223 9.47 11.36 10.55
N ALA A 224 9.83 11.14 9.29
CA ALA A 224 8.92 10.75 8.22
C ALA A 224 9.13 9.28 7.87
N GLY A 225 8.15 8.41 8.16
CA GLY A 225 8.27 6.96 7.91
C GLY A 225 6.96 6.35 7.42
N PHE A 226 7.03 5.24 6.68
CA PHE A 226 5.84 4.45 6.34
C PHE A 226 5.26 3.76 7.58
N SER A 227 6.14 3.33 8.50
CA SER A 227 5.77 2.74 9.78
C SER A 227 6.82 3.08 10.84
N PHE A 228 6.45 2.87 12.11
CA PHE A 228 7.30 3.14 13.27
C PHE A 228 7.21 1.95 14.22
N ASP A 229 8.37 1.56 14.76
CA ASP A 229 8.43 0.52 15.78
C ASP A 229 7.82 1.03 17.10
N GLY A 230 7.21 0.13 17.88
CA GLY A 230 6.63 0.46 19.18
C GLY A 230 7.67 1.02 20.15
N ALA A 231 8.88 0.46 20.15
CA ALA A 231 9.98 0.99 20.98
C ALA A 231 10.43 2.39 20.52
N ALA A 232 10.44 2.65 19.20
CA ALA A 232 10.75 3.97 18.66
C ALA A 232 9.69 5.00 19.07
N GLN A 233 8.41 4.63 18.99
CA GLN A 233 7.31 5.49 19.44
C GLN A 233 7.40 5.74 20.94
N ALA A 234 7.69 4.71 21.75
CA ALA A 234 7.89 4.86 23.18
C ALA A 234 9.03 5.82 23.51
N ILE A 235 10.16 5.80 22.79
CA ILE A 235 11.27 6.77 23.02
C ILE A 235 10.85 8.19 22.68
N ILE A 236 10.13 8.38 21.57
CA ILE A 236 9.58 9.69 21.20
C ILE A 236 8.58 10.19 22.26
N GLN A 237 7.92 9.28 22.98
CA GLN A 237 6.93 9.57 24.03
C GLN A 237 7.55 9.77 25.43
N GLU A 238 8.53 8.94 25.83
CA GLU A 238 9.12 8.90 27.18
C GLU A 238 10.07 10.08 27.44
N ASP A 239 10.73 10.63 26.41
CA ASP A 239 11.63 11.77 26.56
C ASP A 239 11.26 12.91 25.60
N PRO A 240 10.36 13.84 26.01
CA PRO A 240 10.28 15.14 25.40
C PRO A 240 11.52 15.93 25.84
N ASN A 241 12.68 15.63 25.25
CA ASN A 241 13.89 16.41 25.49
C ASN A 241 13.52 17.89 25.24
N PRO A 242 13.57 18.77 26.27
CA PRO A 242 13.00 20.11 26.19
C PRO A 242 13.73 21.02 25.19
N ARG A 243 14.81 20.53 24.56
CA ARG A 243 15.60 21.26 23.56
C ARG A 243 15.14 21.05 22.11
N VAL A 244 14.56 19.90 21.76
CA VAL A 244 14.18 19.59 20.37
C VAL A 244 12.78 19.00 20.34
N ARG A 245 11.86 19.64 19.62
CA ARG A 245 10.48 19.15 19.46
C ARG A 245 10.41 18.06 18.40
N ILE A 246 9.68 16.99 18.65
CA ILE A 246 9.63 15.83 17.76
C ILE A 246 8.26 15.74 17.09
N HIS A 247 8.24 15.52 15.77
CA HIS A 247 7.02 15.25 14.99
C HIS A 247 7.13 13.89 14.31
N ILE A 248 6.10 13.05 14.47
CA ILE A 248 5.98 11.77 13.78
C ILE A 248 5.08 12.00 12.56
N ALA A 249 5.65 11.98 11.36
CA ALA A 249 4.93 12.08 10.10
C ALA A 249 4.84 10.70 9.42
N HIS A 250 3.63 10.26 9.14
CA HIS A 250 3.39 9.06 8.33
C HIS A 250 3.46 9.42 6.85
N ILE A 251 4.23 8.60 6.11
CA ILE A 251 4.29 8.66 4.66
C ILE A 251 3.15 7.83 4.10
N ASN A 252 2.36 8.42 3.20
CA ASN A 252 1.31 7.70 2.50
C ASN A 252 1.90 6.56 1.64
N PRO A 253 1.42 5.31 1.75
CA PRO A 253 1.88 4.18 0.95
C PRO A 253 1.83 4.41 -0.57
N ASP A 254 0.97 5.31 -1.04
CA ASP A 254 0.91 5.73 -2.44
C ASP A 254 2.26 6.22 -3.00
N VAL A 255 3.13 6.74 -2.13
CA VAL A 255 4.49 7.17 -2.49
C VAL A 255 5.35 6.00 -2.98
N ALA A 256 5.20 4.82 -2.37
CA ALA A 256 5.94 3.61 -2.75
C ALA A 256 5.42 2.98 -4.05
N MET A 257 4.19 3.32 -4.48
CA MET A 257 3.55 2.77 -5.68
C MET A 257 3.88 3.54 -6.97
N GLY A 258 4.86 4.44 -6.94
CA GLY A 258 5.54 5.02 -8.12
C GLY A 258 4.68 5.31 -9.35
N GLY A 259 4.11 6.52 -9.44
CA GLY A 259 3.52 7.05 -10.69
C GLY A 259 2.29 6.32 -11.26
N LEU A 260 1.85 5.21 -10.65
CA LEU A 260 0.61 4.50 -11.00
C LEU A 260 -0.64 5.33 -10.65
N LEU A 261 -0.50 6.26 -9.72
CA LEU A 261 -1.54 7.20 -9.31
C LEU A 261 -1.20 8.59 -9.84
N LYS A 262 -2.22 9.30 -10.36
CA LYS A 262 -2.05 10.69 -10.77
C LYS A 262 -1.63 11.51 -9.56
N GLU A 263 -0.42 12.05 -9.60
CA GLU A 263 0.06 13.06 -8.67
C GLU A 263 -0.91 14.24 -8.67
N THR A 264 -1.77 14.27 -7.66
CA THR A 264 -2.70 15.38 -7.47
C THR A 264 -2.04 16.31 -6.45
N PRO A 265 -1.99 17.63 -6.65
CA PRO A 265 -1.36 18.58 -5.71
C PRO A 265 -1.98 18.65 -4.30
N SER A 266 -2.84 17.70 -3.94
CA SER A 266 -3.59 17.61 -2.70
C SER A 266 -3.50 16.22 -2.06
N THR A 267 -2.64 15.34 -2.56
CA THR A 267 -2.39 14.05 -1.90
C THR A 267 -1.58 14.36 -0.65
N GLN A 268 -2.18 14.18 0.52
CA GLN A 268 -1.58 14.45 1.81
C GLN A 268 -0.53 13.36 2.08
N LEU A 269 0.67 13.54 1.52
CA LEU A 269 1.72 12.52 1.49
C LEU A 269 2.37 12.36 2.85
N PHE A 270 2.51 13.46 3.59
CA PHE A 270 3.12 13.48 4.92
C PHE A 270 2.11 13.97 5.94
N THR A 271 1.58 13.05 6.75
CA THR A 271 0.57 13.39 7.77
C THR A 271 1.12 13.14 9.16
N VAL A 272 1.18 14.18 9.98
CA VAL A 272 1.46 14.05 11.42
C VAL A 272 0.20 13.56 12.10
N PHE A 273 0.32 12.40 12.73
CA PHE A 273 -0.73 11.86 13.57
C PHE A 273 -0.40 12.06 15.05
N GLY A 274 -1.43 12.24 15.86
CA GLY A 274 -1.26 12.42 17.30
C GLY A 274 -0.94 11.12 18.02
N MET A 275 -0.53 11.22 19.27
CA MET A 275 -0.21 10.07 20.12
C MET A 275 -1.49 9.51 20.76
N PRO A 276 -1.69 8.17 20.80
CA PRO A 276 -2.76 7.58 21.59
C PRO A 276 -2.67 8.03 23.04
N ARG A 277 -3.79 8.47 23.62
CA ARG A 277 -3.90 8.71 25.05
C ARG A 277 -4.70 7.59 25.67
N THR A 278 -4.02 6.74 26.44
CA THR A 278 -4.62 5.57 27.06
C THR A 278 -4.18 5.44 28.52
N GLU A 279 -5.10 5.06 29.38
CA GLU A 279 -4.85 4.76 30.79
C GLU A 279 -4.98 3.24 31.04
N ILE A 280 -4.14 2.71 31.92
CA ILE A 280 -4.22 1.30 32.36
C ILE A 280 -4.72 1.26 33.79
N GLN A 281 -5.70 0.40 34.03
CA GLN A 281 -6.28 0.16 35.34
C GLN A 281 -6.22 -1.33 35.67
N GLU A 282 -5.73 -1.65 36.86
CA GLU A 282 -5.77 -3.00 37.41
C GLU A 282 -7.10 -3.22 38.13
N THR A 283 -7.76 -4.32 37.85
CA THR A 283 -9.01 -4.74 38.48
C THR A 283 -8.74 -5.50 39.77
N ASP A 284 -9.74 -5.57 40.65
CA ASP A 284 -9.66 -6.31 41.93
C ASP A 284 -9.31 -7.80 41.77
N ASN A 285 -9.47 -8.36 40.56
CA ASN A 285 -9.17 -9.75 40.24
C ASN A 285 -7.75 -9.97 39.69
N GLY A 286 -6.92 -8.93 39.58
CA GLY A 286 -5.58 -9.00 38.99
C GLY A 286 -5.55 -9.02 37.46
N GLU A 287 -6.66 -8.67 36.81
CA GLU A 287 -6.75 -8.43 35.36
C GLU A 287 -6.61 -6.94 35.05
N TYR A 288 -6.20 -6.59 33.85
CA TYR A 288 -6.00 -5.20 33.41
C TYR A 288 -7.10 -4.76 32.44
N ILE A 289 -7.43 -3.47 32.50
CA ILE A 289 -8.32 -2.77 31.57
C ILE A 289 -7.56 -1.59 30.98
N VAL A 290 -7.63 -1.44 29.66
CA VAL A 290 -7.14 -0.27 28.93
C VAL A 290 -8.31 0.65 28.66
N LYS A 291 -8.17 1.91 29.05
CA LYS A 291 -9.11 2.98 28.71
C LYS A 291 -8.49 3.90 27.67
N MET A 292 -9.08 3.96 26.49
CA MET A 292 -8.70 4.86 25.41
C MET A 292 -9.42 6.20 25.59
N GLU A 293 -8.68 7.25 25.93
CA GLU A 293 -9.24 8.57 26.15
C GLU A 293 -9.33 9.39 24.86
N GLY A 294 -8.45 9.10 23.90
CA GLY A 294 -8.42 9.75 22.61
C GLY A 294 -7.01 9.76 22.02
N VAL A 295 -6.71 10.82 21.29
CA VAL A 295 -5.42 11.04 20.64
C VAL A 295 -4.97 12.47 20.92
N ASP A 296 -3.79 12.63 21.49
CA ASP A 296 -3.17 13.93 21.72
C ASP A 296 -2.43 14.38 20.47
N VAL A 297 -2.84 15.52 19.92
CA VAL A 297 -2.31 16.07 18.69
C VAL A 297 -1.54 17.34 18.98
N TYR A 298 -0.29 17.43 18.53
CA TYR A 298 0.42 18.70 18.55
C TYR A 298 0.00 19.61 17.39
N ASN A 299 -0.27 20.89 17.71
CA ASN A 299 -0.56 21.95 16.76
C ASN A 299 0.65 22.90 16.66
N PRO A 300 1.38 22.90 15.53
CA PRO A 300 2.66 23.59 15.40
C PRO A 300 2.55 25.09 15.14
N VAL A 301 1.34 25.58 14.80
CA VAL A 301 1.05 26.99 14.58
C VAL A 301 0.81 27.68 15.91
N ASP A 302 -0.03 27.07 16.74
CA ASP A 302 -0.42 27.64 18.03
C ASP A 302 0.51 27.21 19.16
N ASN A 303 1.43 26.27 18.90
CA ASN A 303 2.34 25.66 19.87
C ASN A 303 1.58 25.06 21.07
N THR A 304 0.47 24.36 20.78
CA THR A 304 -0.38 23.73 21.79
C THR A 304 -0.62 22.26 21.47
N VAL A 305 -0.77 21.43 22.51
CA VAL A 305 -1.28 20.06 22.36
C VAL A 305 -2.79 20.11 22.46
N ASN A 306 -3.48 19.70 21.40
CA ASN A 306 -4.92 19.57 21.31
C ASN A 306 -5.31 18.11 21.46
N SER A 307 -6.07 17.77 22.49
CA SER A 307 -6.59 16.42 22.65
C SER A 307 -7.84 16.22 21.79
N ALA A 308 -7.76 15.29 20.83
CA ALA A 308 -8.94 14.75 20.17
C ALA A 308 -9.57 13.68 21.08
N GLY A 309 -10.88 13.77 21.30
CA GLY A 309 -11.60 12.75 22.05
C GLY A 309 -11.65 11.42 21.29
N ALA A 310 -11.91 10.35 22.05
CA ALA A 310 -12.10 8.99 21.54
C ALA A 310 -13.18 8.86 20.44
N ASP A 311 -14.08 9.84 20.31
CA ASP A 311 -15.13 9.90 19.30
C ASP A 311 -14.61 10.15 17.88
N LYS A 312 -13.38 10.68 17.75
CA LYS A 312 -12.72 10.91 16.45
C LYS A 312 -11.86 9.74 15.96
N VAL A 313 -11.75 8.68 16.77
CA VAL A 313 -11.02 7.45 16.42
C VAL A 313 -11.92 6.55 15.58
N ALA A 314 -11.40 6.04 14.45
CA ALA A 314 -12.16 5.11 13.61
C ALA A 314 -12.17 3.70 14.19
N ALA A 315 -11.00 3.23 14.65
CA ALA A 315 -10.85 1.96 15.33
C ALA A 315 -9.68 2.01 16.31
N TRP A 316 -9.73 1.20 17.35
CA TRP A 316 -8.58 0.96 18.21
C TRP A 316 -8.51 -0.51 18.61
N PHE A 317 -7.29 -1.03 18.66
CA PHE A 317 -6.99 -2.44 18.88
C PHE A 317 -6.08 -2.59 20.09
N VAL A 318 -6.25 -3.70 20.78
CA VAL A 318 -5.42 -4.08 21.93
C VAL A 318 -4.72 -5.39 21.61
N ASP A 319 -3.42 -5.40 21.84
CA ASP A 319 -2.60 -6.59 21.99
C ASP A 319 -2.27 -6.74 23.48
N SER A 320 -2.87 -7.72 24.12
CA SER A 320 -2.77 -7.93 25.57
C SER A 320 -1.44 -8.53 26.05
N ASP A 321 -0.60 -9.02 25.13
CA ASP A 321 0.71 -9.59 25.45
C ASP A 321 1.73 -9.32 24.34
N TYR A 322 2.02 -8.04 24.13
CA TYR A 322 2.88 -7.61 23.03
C TYR A 322 4.33 -8.07 23.23
N ASP A 323 4.89 -8.74 22.20
CA ASP A 323 6.24 -9.33 22.23
C ASP A 323 7.36 -8.33 21.85
N GLY A 324 7.00 -7.07 21.56
CA GLY A 324 7.95 -6.05 21.08
C GLY A 324 8.27 -6.13 19.59
N ARG A 325 7.60 -7.00 18.82
CA ARG A 325 7.89 -7.25 17.40
C ARG A 325 6.64 -7.25 16.54
N THR A 326 5.66 -8.09 16.88
CA THR A 326 4.47 -8.33 16.06
C THR A 326 3.23 -7.95 16.84
N PHE A 327 2.45 -7.03 16.29
CA PHE A 327 1.19 -6.63 16.91
C PHE A 327 0.11 -7.67 16.62
N CYS A 328 -0.33 -8.39 17.64
CA CYS A 328 -1.38 -9.39 17.58
C CYS A 328 -2.69 -8.83 18.15
N ILE A 329 -3.70 -8.62 17.29
CA ILE A 329 -4.99 -8.10 17.75
C ILE A 329 -5.69 -9.16 18.61
N THR A 330 -5.76 -8.93 19.92
CA THR A 330 -6.55 -9.76 20.85
C THR A 330 -7.94 -9.18 21.08
N GLN A 331 -8.08 -7.85 21.01
CA GLN A 331 -9.38 -7.17 21.08
C GLN A 331 -9.45 -6.04 20.05
N ALA A 332 -10.62 -5.86 19.42
CA ALA A 332 -10.83 -4.82 18.42
C ALA A 332 -12.09 -4.01 18.68
N PHE A 333 -11.93 -2.69 18.72
CA PHE A 333 -12.99 -1.75 19.08
C PHE A 333 -13.22 -0.72 17.98
N PHE A 334 -14.49 -0.39 17.74
CA PHE A 334 -14.88 0.66 16.80
C PHE A 334 -15.88 1.58 17.51
N PRO A 335 -15.46 2.80 17.90
CA PRO A 335 -16.30 3.74 18.63
C PRO A 335 -17.56 4.16 17.85
N ASP A 336 -17.51 4.22 16.53
CA ASP A 336 -18.69 4.48 15.70
C ASP A 336 -19.56 3.22 15.56
N LYS A 337 -20.63 3.15 16.37
CA LYS A 337 -21.66 2.10 16.31
C LYS A 337 -22.23 1.88 14.89
N LYS A 338 -22.24 2.90 14.01
CA LYS A 338 -22.75 2.75 12.64
C LYS A 338 -21.84 1.92 11.75
N ALA A 339 -20.53 1.86 12.04
CA ALA A 339 -19.59 1.00 11.32
C ALA A 339 -20.00 -0.48 11.47
N TRP A 340 -20.46 -0.82 12.66
CA TRP A 340 -20.89 -2.14 13.07
C TRP A 340 -22.27 -2.56 12.56
N ASP A 341 -23.20 -1.61 12.33
CA ASP A 341 -24.57 -1.89 11.86
C ASP A 341 -24.61 -2.70 10.55
N LYS A 342 -23.66 -2.45 9.64
CA LYS A 342 -23.57 -3.19 8.37
C LYS A 342 -23.18 -4.65 8.60
N ILE A 343 -22.23 -4.88 9.50
CA ILE A 343 -21.74 -6.22 9.87
C ILE A 343 -22.84 -6.97 10.63
N ALA A 344 -23.49 -6.32 11.60
CA ALA A 344 -24.61 -6.88 12.36
C ALA A 344 -25.78 -7.29 11.46
N ARG A 345 -26.14 -6.46 10.47
CA ARG A 345 -27.18 -6.80 9.48
C ARG A 345 -26.78 -7.96 8.57
N ALA A 346 -25.51 -8.06 8.20
CA ALA A 346 -25.01 -9.14 7.36
C ALA A 346 -24.97 -10.47 8.12
N LEU A 347 -24.61 -10.46 9.41
CA LEU A 347 -24.41 -11.64 10.25
C LEU A 347 -25.61 -11.98 11.16
N LYS A 348 -26.82 -11.57 10.74
CA LYS A 348 -28.07 -11.77 11.49
C LYS A 348 -28.19 -13.18 12.07
N GLY A 349 -28.34 -13.26 13.39
CA GLY A 349 -28.57 -14.51 14.14
C GLY A 349 -27.32 -15.20 14.70
N VAL A 350 -26.12 -14.71 14.39
CA VAL A 350 -24.85 -15.23 14.93
C VAL A 350 -24.23 -14.29 15.97
N ILE A 351 -24.52 -12.99 15.88
CA ILE A 351 -23.96 -11.96 16.77
C ILE A 351 -24.86 -11.79 18.00
N ASP A 352 -24.24 -11.88 19.18
CA ASP A 352 -24.82 -11.47 20.46
C ASP A 352 -24.74 -9.94 20.58
N GLU A 353 -25.89 -9.27 20.55
CA GLU A 353 -25.99 -7.81 20.58
C GLU A 353 -25.38 -7.20 21.86
N GLU A 354 -25.41 -7.91 22.99
CA GLU A 354 -24.88 -7.42 24.27
C GLU A 354 -23.34 -7.49 24.30
N GLN A 355 -22.76 -8.56 23.75
CA GLN A 355 -21.29 -8.67 23.62
C GLN A 355 -20.74 -7.66 22.63
N PHE A 356 -21.50 -7.40 21.56
CA PHE A 356 -21.10 -6.48 20.51
C PHE A 356 -21.12 -5.01 20.95
N GLU A 357 -22.04 -4.64 21.85
CA GLU A 357 -22.04 -3.31 22.45
C GLU A 357 -20.76 -3.04 23.26
N LYS A 358 -20.16 -4.06 23.88
CA LYS A 358 -18.87 -3.91 24.60
C LYS A 358 -17.72 -3.51 23.68
N PHE A 359 -17.73 -3.92 22.41
CA PHE A 359 -16.72 -3.56 21.41
C PHE A 359 -16.96 -2.19 20.73
N SER A 360 -18.01 -1.48 21.14
CA SER A 360 -18.27 -0.10 20.71
C SER A 360 -17.80 0.95 21.74
N GLY A 361 -17.19 0.50 22.83
CA GLY A 361 -16.70 1.35 23.90
C GLY A 361 -15.27 1.88 23.69
N THR A 362 -14.86 2.67 24.67
CA THR A 362 -13.50 3.23 24.82
C THR A 362 -12.72 2.54 25.94
N GLU A 363 -13.25 1.42 26.46
CA GLU A 363 -12.65 0.63 27.51
C GLU A 363 -12.55 -0.80 27.01
N SER A 364 -11.39 -1.43 27.26
CA SER A 364 -11.16 -2.81 26.86
C SER A 364 -11.93 -3.77 27.75
N LEU A 365 -12.11 -5.00 27.28
CA LEU A 365 -12.49 -6.09 28.17
C LEU A 365 -11.31 -6.40 29.09
N PRO A 366 -11.55 -6.82 30.35
CA PRO A 366 -10.49 -7.27 31.25
C PRO A 366 -9.66 -8.38 30.60
N PHE A 367 -8.34 -8.31 30.77
CA PHE A 367 -7.43 -9.34 30.28
C PHE A 367 -6.34 -9.65 31.33
N PRO A 368 -5.88 -10.91 31.43
CA PRO A 368 -4.79 -11.28 32.32
C PRO A 368 -3.45 -10.78 31.77
N VAL A 369 -2.45 -10.65 32.64
CA VAL A 369 -1.06 -10.40 32.21
C VAL A 369 -0.52 -11.63 31.49
N GLY A 370 -0.03 -11.43 30.26
CA GLY A 370 0.63 -12.48 29.48
C GLY A 370 2.09 -12.71 29.86
N GLU A 371 2.82 -13.45 29.02
CA GLU A 371 4.22 -13.85 29.26
C GLU A 371 5.19 -12.67 29.14
N HIS A 372 4.93 -11.76 28.21
CA HIS A 372 5.78 -10.60 27.93
C HIS A 372 5.51 -9.43 28.89
N GLY A 373 4.36 -9.43 29.56
CA GLY A 373 4.01 -8.41 30.55
C GLY A 373 3.90 -7.02 29.94
N GLN A 374 3.48 -6.94 28.67
CA GLN A 374 3.31 -5.69 27.94
C GLN A 374 1.96 -5.69 27.23
N VAL A 375 1.32 -4.54 27.18
CA VAL A 375 0.13 -4.33 26.35
C VAL A 375 0.43 -3.25 25.34
N ALA A 376 0.10 -3.51 24.08
CA ALA A 376 0.17 -2.51 23.03
C ALA A 376 -1.24 -2.08 22.62
N VAL A 377 -1.43 -0.78 22.44
CA VAL A 377 -2.69 -0.18 22.02
C VAL A 377 -2.44 0.52 20.69
N LYS A 378 -3.10 0.06 19.64
CA LYS A 378 -3.02 0.64 18.30
C LYS A 378 -4.28 1.44 18.02
N VAL A 379 -4.15 2.68 17.56
CA VAL A 379 -5.25 3.57 17.21
C VAL A 379 -5.20 3.90 15.74
N ILE A 380 -6.35 3.83 15.08
CA ILE A 380 -6.52 4.07 13.64
C ILE A 380 -7.44 5.27 13.43
N ASP A 381 -6.98 6.22 12.62
CA ASP A 381 -7.76 7.38 12.18
C ASP A 381 -8.70 7.03 11.01
N PRO A 382 -9.83 7.75 10.84
CA PRO A 382 -10.67 7.69 9.64
C PRO A 382 -9.96 7.66 8.28
N ARG A 383 -8.73 8.18 8.17
CA ARG A 383 -7.87 8.18 6.98
C ARG A 383 -7.03 6.91 6.82
N GLY A 384 -7.03 6.02 7.81
CA GLY A 384 -6.26 4.78 7.81
C GLY A 384 -4.83 4.91 8.39
N ASN A 385 -4.46 6.07 8.92
CA ASN A 385 -3.19 6.23 9.63
C ASN A 385 -3.24 5.47 10.96
N GLU A 386 -2.14 4.79 11.32
CA GLU A 386 -2.03 4.02 12.55
C GLU A 386 -0.90 4.53 13.44
N VAL A 387 -1.16 4.55 14.75
CA VAL A 387 -0.16 4.81 15.79
C VAL A 387 -0.35 3.84 16.93
N MET A 388 0.72 3.59 17.68
CA MET A 388 0.72 2.62 18.76
C MET A 388 1.29 3.25 20.04
N LEU A 389 0.84 2.72 21.17
CA LEU A 389 1.39 3.02 22.47
C LEU A 389 1.54 1.71 23.23
N VAL A 390 2.74 1.47 23.75
CA VAL A 390 3.05 0.25 24.51
C VAL A 390 3.16 0.61 25.98
N HIS A 391 2.54 -0.20 26.84
CA HIS A 391 2.66 -0.09 28.28
C HIS A 391 3.22 -1.37 28.86
N LYS A 392 3.98 -1.24 29.94
CA LYS A 392 4.43 -2.37 30.75
C LYS A 392 3.39 -2.66 31.83
N LEU A 393 3.08 -3.94 32.01
CA LEU A 393 2.16 -4.47 33.02
C LEU A 393 2.97 -5.07 34.19
N GLY A 394 2.50 -4.87 35.42
CA GLY A 394 3.14 -5.36 36.63
C GLY A 394 4.10 -4.37 37.33
N GLU A 395 4.53 -4.70 38.55
CA GLU A 395 5.39 -3.83 39.37
C GLU A 395 6.75 -3.56 38.71
N GLN A 396 7.08 -2.27 38.50
CA GLN A 396 8.45 -1.83 38.26
C GLN A 396 9.33 -2.19 39.46
N ARG A 397 10.04 -3.33 39.40
CA ARG A 397 11.21 -3.54 40.24
C ARG A 397 12.38 -2.75 39.66
N TYR A 398 12.57 -1.56 40.20
CA TYR A 398 13.78 -0.75 40.04
C TYR A 398 15.04 -1.48 40.55
#